data_AF-A0AAU9SQ55-F1
#
_entry.id   AF-A0AAU9SQ55-F1
#
_cell.length_a   1.000
_cell.length_b   1.000
_cell.length_c   1.000
_cell.angle_alpha   90.00
_cell.angle_beta   90.00
_cell.angle_gamma   90.00
#
_symmetry.space_group_name_H-M   'P 1'
#
loop_
_entity.id
_entity.type
_entity.pdbx_description
1 polymer ?
#
loop_
_entity_poly.entity_id
_entity_poly.type
_entity_poly.pdbx_seq_one_letter_code
_entity_poly.pdbx_strand_id
1 'polypeptide(L)'
;MGKRAASFCLLSSCVVVLCLSSVSAVTDDCQHKQVYVVYMGSLPSRLEYTPMSHHMSILQEVTGESSIEGRLVRSYKRSFNGFAARLTHSERERIAKMEGVVSVFLSKKLQIHTTLSWDFMGLREGKKTKRNLAVESDTIIGVLDTGLWQESESFSDKGFGPPPKKWQGVCSGGKNFTCNNKLIGARDYTMEGTRDTQGHGTHTASTAAGNAVANTSFFGIGKGAARGGVPASRIAAYKVCAKDGCTSEAILSAFDDAIADGVDLISISIGGDEGASRYEDDTLSIGAFHAMTKRILTVQSAGNDGPDPATVASVAPWILTVAASTTNRAFVTKVVLRNGSTLVGKSVNSFDLKGKNYPLMYGDSVGEKSKGNILVSGYSVGSEKATMELSDEDTSDVRLWFGKEDELYGRSRRRVVT
;
A
#
# COMPACT_ATOMS: atom_id res chain seq x y z
N MET A 1 -30.40 70.67 -48.07
CA MET A 1 -30.97 71.66 -47.12
C MET A 1 -30.40 71.38 -45.74
N GLY A 2 -29.72 72.37 -45.12
CA GLY A 2 -29.24 72.43 -43.71
C GLY A 2 -28.01 71.56 -43.36
N LYS A 3 -26.76 72.08 -43.32
CA LYS A 3 -26.05 72.82 -42.23
C LYS A 3 -25.97 72.01 -40.92
N ARG A 4 -24.80 71.71 -40.30
CA ARG A 4 -23.61 72.51 -39.88
C ARG A 4 -22.39 71.52 -39.76
N ALA A 5 -21.12 71.73 -40.15
CA ALA A 5 -20.07 72.74 -39.85
C ALA A 5 -19.84 72.97 -38.34
N ALA A 6 -18.66 73.03 -37.71
CA ALA A 6 -17.24 72.85 -38.04
C ALA A 6 -16.44 73.01 -36.71
N SER A 7 -15.09 72.95 -36.78
CA SER A 7 -14.04 73.33 -35.80
C SER A 7 -13.37 72.16 -35.05
N PHE A 8 -12.18 71.67 -35.41
CA PHE A 8 -10.81 72.22 -35.55
C PHE A 8 -10.04 72.56 -34.26
N CYS A 9 -8.85 71.95 -34.21
CA CYS A 9 -7.56 72.44 -33.67
C CYS A 9 -7.15 72.26 -32.19
N LEU A 10 -6.17 71.36 -32.02
CA LEU A 10 -4.81 71.58 -31.48
C LEU A 10 -4.64 72.22 -30.09
N LEU A 11 -4.20 71.41 -29.13
CA LEU A 11 -3.30 71.73 -28.00
C LEU A 11 -2.60 70.40 -27.63
N SER A 12 -1.45 70.08 -28.20
CA SER A 12 -0.10 70.37 -27.66
C SER A 12 0.13 69.84 -26.25
N SER A 13 1.10 68.91 -26.18
CA SER A 13 1.91 68.47 -25.04
C SER A 13 1.69 69.17 -23.69
N CYS A 14 1.36 68.37 -22.67
CA CYS A 14 1.93 68.40 -21.30
C CYS A 14 0.97 67.77 -20.28
N VAL A 15 0.82 66.45 -20.29
CA VAL A 15 0.66 65.69 -19.04
C VAL A 15 1.60 64.49 -19.12
N VAL A 16 2.87 64.83 -18.91
CA VAL A 16 3.91 63.93 -18.41
C VAL A 16 3.44 63.41 -17.05
N VAL A 17 3.70 62.12 -16.81
CA VAL A 17 3.58 61.42 -15.51
C VAL A 17 2.15 61.07 -15.10
N LEU A 18 1.74 59.82 -15.38
CA LEU A 18 1.11 58.87 -14.43
C LEU A 18 0.62 57.65 -15.22
N CYS A 19 1.05 56.45 -14.78
CA CYS A 19 0.71 55.10 -15.27
C CYS A 19 1.84 54.31 -15.98
N LEU A 20 3.10 54.54 -15.59
CA LEU A 20 4.13 53.49 -15.59
C LEU A 20 4.27 52.96 -14.16
N SER A 21 3.36 52.06 -13.78
CA SER A 21 3.49 51.23 -12.59
C SER A 21 2.55 50.03 -12.70
N SER A 22 2.75 49.21 -13.72
CA SER A 22 2.42 47.78 -13.64
C SER A 22 3.43 47.18 -12.66
N VAL A 23 3.12 47.32 -11.37
CA VAL A 23 3.73 46.51 -10.32
C VAL A 23 3.37 45.08 -10.68
N SER A 24 4.33 44.32 -11.17
CA SER A 24 4.25 42.87 -11.16
C SER A 24 4.08 42.49 -9.71
N ALA A 25 2.84 42.19 -9.33
CA ALA A 25 2.56 41.51 -8.08
C ALA A 25 3.38 40.22 -8.11
N VAL A 26 4.42 40.17 -7.29
CA VAL A 26 4.96 38.92 -6.81
C VAL A 26 3.77 38.23 -6.18
N THR A 27 3.20 37.25 -6.86
CA THR A 27 2.25 36.33 -6.26
C THR A 27 3.04 35.59 -5.19
N ASP A 28 2.86 36.04 -3.96
CA ASP A 28 3.22 35.32 -2.75
C ASP A 28 2.48 33.98 -2.81
N ASP A 29 3.17 32.95 -3.33
CA ASP A 29 2.66 31.58 -3.34
C ASP A 29 2.65 31.10 -1.90
N CYS A 30 1.48 31.18 -1.26
CA CYS A 30 1.24 30.66 0.08
C CYS A 30 1.72 29.19 0.16
N GLN A 31 2.90 29.02 0.76
CA GLN A 31 3.70 27.81 0.79
C GLN A 31 2.99 26.61 1.40
N HIS A 32 2.25 25.84 0.60
CA HIS A 32 1.75 24.53 1.03
C HIS A 32 2.90 23.51 1.00
N LYS A 33 3.50 23.24 2.17
CA LYS A 33 4.59 22.27 2.32
C LYS A 33 4.06 20.85 2.11
N GLN A 34 4.67 20.08 1.22
CA GLN A 34 4.38 18.65 1.02
C GLN A 34 5.57 17.79 1.45
N VAL A 35 5.34 16.50 1.70
CA VAL A 35 6.43 15.57 2.05
C VAL A 35 7.09 15.11 0.76
N TYR A 36 8.36 15.46 0.59
CA TYR A 36 9.21 14.99 -0.50
C TYR A 36 10.27 14.05 0.04
N VAL A 37 10.60 13.04 -0.76
CA VAL A 37 11.74 12.15 -0.56
C VAL A 37 12.92 12.69 -1.35
N VAL A 38 14.04 12.96 -0.68
CA VAL A 38 15.33 13.34 -1.24
C VAL A 38 16.23 12.11 -1.20
N TYR A 39 16.45 11.49 -2.36
CA TYR A 39 17.29 10.31 -2.50
C TYR A 39 18.71 10.72 -2.91
N MET A 40 19.72 10.21 -2.21
CA MET A 40 21.14 10.57 -2.37
C MET A 40 22.02 9.36 -2.70
N GLY A 41 21.42 8.22 -3.08
CA GLY A 41 22.17 7.03 -3.47
C GLY A 41 22.63 6.16 -2.31
N SER A 42 23.78 5.51 -2.48
CA SER A 42 24.40 4.66 -1.45
C SER A 42 25.08 5.49 -0.36
N LEU A 43 25.22 4.92 0.83
CA LEU A 43 26.01 5.56 1.89
C LEU A 43 27.49 5.71 1.46
N PRO A 44 28.07 6.92 1.56
CA PRO A 44 29.49 7.13 1.33
C PRO A 44 30.34 6.23 2.22
N SER A 45 31.39 5.63 1.64
CA SER A 45 32.31 4.71 2.33
C SER A 45 33.34 5.40 3.24
N ARG A 46 33.19 6.71 3.51
CA ARG A 46 34.13 7.50 4.32
C ARG A 46 33.80 7.34 5.81
N LEU A 47 34.81 7.05 6.63
CA LEU A 47 34.68 6.82 8.08
C LEU A 47 34.08 8.00 8.85
N GLU A 48 34.25 9.23 8.36
CA GLU A 48 33.76 10.46 9.01
C GLU A 48 32.37 10.89 8.53
N TYR A 49 31.74 10.15 7.61
CA TYR A 49 30.43 10.52 7.09
C TYR A 49 29.32 10.23 8.12
N THR A 50 28.64 11.28 8.57
CA THR A 50 27.48 11.18 9.44
C THR A 50 26.20 11.55 8.65
N PRO A 51 25.38 10.57 8.22
CA PRO A 51 24.24 10.85 7.34
C PRO A 51 23.27 11.84 7.96
N MET A 52 23.02 11.73 9.27
CA MET A 52 22.16 12.67 9.98
C MET A 52 22.68 14.11 9.87
N SER A 53 23.93 14.37 10.24
CA SER A 53 24.48 15.74 10.19
C SER A 53 24.47 16.31 8.77
N HIS A 54 24.73 15.48 7.76
CA HIS A 54 24.66 15.89 6.36
C HIS A 54 23.24 16.21 5.89
N HIS A 55 22.25 15.39 6.26
CA HIS A 55 20.84 15.67 5.94
C HIS A 55 20.36 16.95 6.65
N MET A 56 20.81 17.18 7.90
CA MET A 56 20.50 18.41 8.63
C MET A 56 21.11 19.63 7.95
N SER A 57 22.38 19.58 7.51
CA SER A 57 23.04 20.71 6.86
C SER A 57 22.38 21.08 5.54
N ILE A 58 22.00 20.08 4.72
CA ILE A 58 21.26 20.31 3.46
C ILE A 58 19.92 21.01 3.76
N LEU A 59 19.19 20.53 4.76
CA LEU A 59 17.91 21.14 5.12
C LEU A 59 18.07 22.57 5.62
N GLN A 60 19.04 22.84 6.50
CA GLN A 60 19.31 24.19 7.02
C GLN A 60 19.76 25.16 5.93
N GLU A 61 20.61 24.71 5.00
CA GLU A 61 21.07 25.50 3.86
C GLU A 61 19.91 25.92 2.95
N VAL A 62 19.00 24.99 2.66
CA VAL A 62 17.89 25.26 1.75
C VAL A 62 16.76 26.02 2.45
N THR A 63 16.36 25.66 3.66
CA THR A 63 15.27 26.39 4.34
C THR A 63 15.72 27.76 4.85
N GLY A 64 17.02 27.95 5.10
CA GLY A 64 17.54 29.12 5.81
C GLY A 64 17.16 29.13 7.30
N GLU A 65 16.60 28.03 7.82
CA GLU A 65 16.18 27.89 9.22
C GLU A 65 17.32 27.28 10.05
N SER A 66 17.52 27.77 11.28
CA SER A 66 18.52 27.22 12.20
C SER A 66 18.07 25.89 12.82
N SER A 67 16.76 25.65 12.91
CA SER A 67 16.15 24.40 13.37
C SER A 67 15.44 23.70 12.22
N ILE A 68 15.48 22.36 12.24
CA ILE A 68 14.76 21.49 11.27
C ILE A 68 13.55 20.79 11.91
N GLU A 69 13.20 21.18 13.13
CA GLU A 69 12.07 20.62 13.87
C GLU A 69 10.76 20.89 13.12
N GLY A 70 9.99 19.84 12.83
CA GLY A 70 8.81 19.92 11.98
C GLY A 70 9.10 19.95 10.45
N ARG A 71 10.37 20.05 10.03
CA ARG A 71 10.78 19.92 8.63
C ARG A 71 11.18 18.49 8.28
N LEU A 72 12.11 17.91 9.05
CA LEU A 72 12.61 16.56 8.79
C LEU A 72 11.57 15.53 9.25
N VAL A 73 11.05 14.73 8.31
CA VAL A 73 10.16 13.61 8.60
C VAL A 73 10.98 12.38 8.95
N ARG A 74 12.02 12.08 8.16
CA ARG A 74 12.92 10.95 8.40
C ARG A 74 14.27 11.16 7.74
N SER A 75 15.32 10.67 8.39
CA SER A 75 16.66 10.48 7.80
C SER A 75 16.92 8.97 7.61
N TYR A 76 17.18 8.53 6.36
CA TYR A 76 17.58 7.17 6.01
C TYR A 76 19.11 7.08 6.11
N LYS A 77 19.64 6.24 7.01
CA LYS A 77 21.04 6.38 7.44
C LYS A 77 21.81 5.09 7.59
N ARG A 78 21.17 3.93 7.36
CA ARG A 78 21.77 2.62 7.64
C ARG A 78 22.17 1.86 6.38
N SER A 79 21.31 1.89 5.38
CA SER A 79 21.37 1.07 4.18
C SER A 79 21.56 1.92 2.93
N PHE A 80 21.00 3.13 2.92
CA PHE A 80 21.15 4.09 1.84
C PHE A 80 21.09 5.52 2.36
N ASN A 81 21.46 6.46 1.50
CA ASN A 81 21.60 7.87 1.83
C ASN A 81 20.39 8.65 1.30
N GLY A 82 19.78 9.44 2.17
CA GLY A 82 18.63 10.28 1.81
C GLY A 82 17.75 10.60 3.01
N PHE A 83 16.73 11.41 2.78
CA PHE A 83 15.80 11.82 3.82
C PHE A 83 14.44 12.20 3.23
N ALA A 84 13.40 12.18 4.06
CA ALA A 84 12.10 12.78 3.74
C ALA A 84 11.88 14.04 4.57
N ALA A 85 11.39 15.09 3.92
CA ALA A 85 11.16 16.37 4.55
C ALA A 85 9.94 17.09 4.00
N ARG A 86 9.36 17.97 4.82
CA ARG A 86 8.30 18.90 4.44
C ARG A 86 8.92 20.10 3.74
N LEU A 87 8.79 20.13 2.42
CA LEU A 87 9.39 21.14 1.55
C LEU A 87 8.32 21.89 0.75
N THR A 88 8.63 23.14 0.41
CA THR A 88 7.95 23.89 -0.65
C THR A 88 8.47 23.45 -2.02
N HIS A 89 7.76 23.83 -3.07
CA HIS A 89 8.21 23.53 -4.44
C HIS A 89 9.59 24.14 -4.74
N SER A 90 9.82 25.39 -4.34
CA SER A 90 11.11 26.09 -4.54
C SER A 90 12.26 25.52 -3.70
N GLU A 91 11.97 25.04 -2.47
CA GLU A 91 12.94 24.30 -1.65
C GLU A 91 13.31 22.96 -2.33
N ARG A 92 12.31 22.23 -2.84
CA ARG A 92 12.52 20.98 -3.58
C ARG A 92 13.39 21.16 -4.82
N GLU A 93 13.16 22.20 -5.61
CA GLU A 93 13.96 22.48 -6.81
C GLU A 93 15.41 22.84 -6.50
N ARG A 94 15.67 23.51 -5.37
CA ARG A 94 17.04 23.81 -4.93
C ARG A 94 17.77 22.55 -4.49
N ILE A 95 17.13 21.70 -3.67
CA ILE A 95 17.73 20.42 -3.23
C ILE A 95 18.02 19.52 -4.43
N ALA A 96 17.13 19.44 -5.42
CA ALA A 96 17.32 18.62 -6.60
C ALA A 96 18.56 19.00 -7.45
N LYS A 97 19.14 20.19 -7.25
CA LYS A 97 20.34 20.67 -7.95
C LYS A 97 21.63 20.50 -7.14
N MET A 98 21.54 20.03 -5.89
CA MET A 98 22.71 19.89 -5.01
C MET A 98 23.54 18.67 -5.39
N GLU A 99 24.87 18.79 -5.27
CA GLU A 99 25.79 17.68 -5.50
C GLU A 99 25.51 16.53 -4.52
N GLY A 100 25.41 15.30 -5.03
CA GLY A 100 25.11 14.11 -4.24
C GLY A 100 23.62 13.81 -4.06
N VAL A 101 22.70 14.68 -4.53
CA VAL A 101 21.28 14.36 -4.64
C VAL A 101 21.01 13.69 -5.98
N VAL A 102 20.44 12.49 -5.95
CA VAL A 102 20.08 11.69 -7.13
C VAL A 102 18.72 12.10 -7.66
N SER A 103 17.74 12.26 -6.78
CA SER A 103 16.37 12.62 -7.14
C SER A 103 15.59 13.23 -5.97
N VAL A 104 14.53 13.99 -6.30
CA VAL A 104 13.59 14.54 -5.31
C VAL A 104 12.15 14.43 -5.82
N PHE A 105 11.36 13.58 -5.17
CA PHE A 105 10.01 13.24 -5.61
C PHE A 105 8.98 13.31 -4.47
N LEU A 106 7.72 13.55 -4.83
CA LEU A 106 6.62 13.67 -3.87
C LEU A 106 6.29 12.31 -3.24
N SER A 107 6.05 12.27 -1.93
CA SER A 107 5.60 11.07 -1.24
C SER A 107 4.17 10.69 -1.68
N LYS A 108 4.00 9.45 -2.14
CA LYS A 108 2.73 8.88 -2.63
C LYS A 108 2.17 7.84 -1.67
N LYS A 109 0.89 7.51 -1.84
CA LYS A 109 0.13 6.46 -1.12
C LYS A 109 -0.10 5.26 -2.04
N LEU A 110 -0.03 4.04 -1.50
CA LEU A 110 0.01 2.77 -2.24
C LEU A 110 -1.02 1.73 -1.72
N GLN A 111 -1.38 0.70 -2.51
CA GLN A 111 -2.54 -0.23 -2.31
C GLN A 111 -2.19 -1.74 -2.06
N ILE A 112 -3.20 -2.61 -1.80
CA ILE A 112 -3.14 -3.86 -0.98
C ILE A 112 -3.91 -5.09 -1.59
N HIS A 113 -3.39 -6.37 -1.59
CA HIS A 113 -3.92 -7.58 -2.30
C HIS A 113 -3.81 -8.99 -1.59
N THR A 114 -4.84 -9.90 -1.45
CA THR A 114 -4.68 -11.32 -0.90
C THR A 114 -5.74 -12.48 -1.11
N THR A 115 -5.30 -13.78 -1.28
CA THR A 115 -5.79 -15.14 -0.77
C THR A 115 -5.76 -16.47 -1.62
N LEU A 116 -5.21 -17.55 -0.97
CA LEU A 116 -5.26 -19.06 -1.10
C LEU A 116 -4.64 -19.83 -2.31
N SER A 117 -3.59 -20.65 -2.07
CA SER A 117 -2.72 -21.20 -3.16
C SER A 117 -1.91 -22.52 -2.94
N TRP A 118 -1.49 -22.93 -1.73
CA TRP A 118 -0.36 -23.89 -1.59
C TRP A 118 -0.56 -25.34 -2.07
N ASP A 119 -1.70 -25.98 -1.76
CA ASP A 119 -1.98 -27.36 -2.24
C ASP A 119 -2.14 -27.42 -3.77
N PHE A 120 -2.67 -26.34 -4.35
CA PHE A 120 -2.80 -26.17 -5.80
C PHE A 120 -1.43 -26.10 -6.48
N MET A 121 -0.43 -25.48 -5.83
CA MET A 121 0.96 -25.47 -6.30
C MET A 121 1.72 -26.78 -6.06
N GLY A 122 1.04 -27.84 -5.59
CA GLY A 122 1.66 -29.14 -5.32
C GLY A 122 2.47 -29.21 -4.03
N LEU A 123 2.49 -28.15 -3.23
CA LEU A 123 3.22 -28.06 -1.95
C LEU A 123 2.36 -28.59 -0.79
N ARG A 124 1.95 -29.86 -0.91
CA ARG A 124 1.15 -30.54 0.10
C ARG A 124 1.99 -30.82 1.35
N GLU A 125 1.37 -30.66 2.51
CA GLU A 125 1.96 -31.00 3.80
C GLU A 125 2.13 -32.52 3.93
N GLY A 126 3.27 -32.95 4.47
CA GLY A 126 3.65 -34.37 4.60
C GLY A 126 4.89 -34.75 3.78
N LYS A 127 5.16 -36.06 3.71
CA LYS A 127 6.44 -36.68 3.26
C LYS A 127 6.94 -36.29 1.85
N LYS A 128 6.10 -35.65 1.01
CA LYS A 128 6.46 -35.29 -0.36
C LYS A 128 7.13 -33.92 -0.49
N THR A 129 6.93 -33.01 0.48
CA THR A 129 7.60 -31.70 0.48
C THR A 129 8.82 -31.79 1.40
N LYS A 130 10.01 -31.96 0.80
CA LYS A 130 11.27 -31.97 1.56
C LYS A 130 11.56 -30.56 2.08
N ARG A 131 11.50 -30.37 3.40
CA ARG A 131 11.87 -29.12 4.06
C ARG A 131 13.16 -29.30 4.83
N ASN A 132 14.04 -28.31 4.77
CA ASN A 132 15.17 -28.22 5.68
C ASN A 132 14.79 -27.31 6.85
N LEU A 133 14.24 -27.90 7.91
CA LEU A 133 13.71 -27.14 9.05
C LEU A 133 14.78 -26.32 9.77
N ALA A 134 16.04 -26.76 9.74
CA ALA A 134 17.15 -26.00 10.34
C ALA A 134 17.38 -24.68 9.60
N VAL A 135 17.28 -24.67 8.26
CA VAL A 135 17.39 -23.46 7.44
C VAL A 135 16.11 -22.65 7.49
N GLU A 136 14.95 -23.30 7.37
CA GLU A 136 13.65 -22.64 7.35
C GLU A 136 13.41 -21.86 8.65
N SER A 137 13.75 -22.43 9.81
CA SER A 137 13.60 -21.77 11.12
C SER A 137 14.63 -20.70 11.45
N ASP A 138 15.70 -20.61 10.66
CA ASP A 138 16.69 -19.52 10.71
C ASP A 138 16.39 -18.41 9.68
N THR A 139 15.42 -18.64 8.79
CA THR A 139 15.01 -17.66 7.76
C THR A 139 14.07 -16.62 8.35
N ILE A 140 14.33 -15.34 8.07
CA ILE A 140 13.56 -14.19 8.57
C ILE A 140 12.93 -13.46 7.37
N ILE A 141 11.60 -13.40 7.34
CA ILE A 141 10.85 -12.65 6.33
C ILE A 141 10.44 -11.29 6.91
N GLY A 142 10.94 -10.21 6.31
CA GLY A 142 10.48 -8.85 6.55
C GLY A 142 9.20 -8.58 5.78
N VAL A 143 8.11 -8.27 6.49
CA VAL A 143 6.81 -7.93 5.89
C VAL A 143 6.57 -6.44 6.05
N LEU A 144 6.61 -5.70 4.93
CA LEU A 144 6.33 -4.27 4.87
C LEU A 144 4.86 -4.07 4.46
N ASP A 145 4.00 -3.71 5.41
CA ASP A 145 2.54 -3.74 5.22
C ASP A 145 1.78 -2.87 6.26
N THR A 146 0.51 -3.20 6.58
CA THR A 146 -0.35 -2.51 7.57
C THR A 146 -0.10 -2.91 9.02
N GLY A 147 0.98 -3.66 9.27
CA GLY A 147 1.33 -4.20 10.58
C GLY A 147 0.95 -5.66 10.72
N LEU A 148 0.77 -6.14 11.96
CA LEU A 148 0.40 -7.53 12.21
C LEU A 148 -0.53 -7.67 13.42
N TRP A 149 -1.42 -8.67 13.41
CA TRP A 149 -2.27 -9.03 14.54
C TRP A 149 -1.66 -10.22 15.31
N GLN A 150 -0.84 -9.94 16.33
CA GLN A 150 0.06 -10.94 16.92
C GLN A 150 -0.64 -12.08 17.66
N GLU A 151 -1.89 -11.89 18.09
CA GLU A 151 -2.68 -12.92 18.78
C GLU A 151 -3.22 -14.00 17.83
N SER A 152 -3.07 -13.83 16.51
CA SER A 152 -3.46 -14.86 15.54
C SER A 152 -2.73 -16.18 15.80
N GLU A 153 -3.44 -17.31 15.74
CA GLU A 153 -2.84 -18.65 15.85
C GLU A 153 -1.76 -18.91 14.81
N SER A 154 -1.85 -18.25 13.64
CA SER A 154 -0.84 -18.26 12.57
C SER A 154 0.54 -17.77 13.04
N PHE A 155 0.60 -17.00 14.13
CA PHE A 155 1.82 -16.39 14.66
C PHE A 155 2.17 -16.86 16.08
N SER A 156 1.56 -17.96 16.54
CA SER A 156 1.99 -18.62 17.77
C SER A 156 3.46 -19.05 17.69
N ASP A 157 4.18 -18.93 18.79
CA ASP A 157 5.58 -19.36 18.87
C ASP A 157 5.75 -20.75 19.49
N LYS A 158 4.65 -21.50 19.63
CA LYS A 158 4.70 -22.88 20.12
C LYS A 158 5.61 -23.73 19.23
N GLY A 159 6.68 -24.27 19.82
CA GLY A 159 7.68 -25.09 19.13
C GLY A 159 8.81 -24.30 18.47
N PHE A 160 8.85 -22.98 18.63
CA PHE A 160 9.96 -22.15 18.15
C PHE A 160 11.04 -22.01 19.24
N GLY A 161 12.30 -22.19 18.87
CA GLY A 161 13.45 -21.78 19.68
C GLY A 161 13.65 -20.26 19.66
N PRO A 162 14.68 -19.71 20.32
CA PRO A 162 14.96 -18.27 20.30
C PRO A 162 15.17 -17.74 18.87
N PRO A 163 15.07 -16.41 18.64
CA PRO A 163 15.36 -15.81 17.35
C PRO A 163 16.79 -16.13 16.86
N PRO A 164 17.01 -16.19 15.53
CA PRO A 164 18.33 -16.37 14.94
C PRO A 164 19.37 -15.39 15.51
N LYS A 165 20.60 -15.86 15.76
CA LYS A 165 21.68 -15.01 16.32
C LYS A 165 22.04 -13.80 15.45
N LYS A 166 21.78 -13.90 14.14
CA LYS A 166 22.00 -12.81 13.17
C LYS A 166 20.99 -11.68 13.29
N TRP A 167 19.85 -11.92 13.95
CA TRP A 167 18.77 -10.95 14.08
C TRP A 167 19.20 -9.77 14.95
N GLN A 168 19.11 -8.56 14.40
CA GLN A 168 19.44 -7.30 15.08
C GLN A 168 18.23 -6.38 15.29
N GLY A 169 17.05 -6.80 14.80
CA GLY A 169 15.84 -6.02 14.96
C GLY A 169 15.28 -6.05 16.37
N VAL A 170 14.29 -5.19 16.60
CA VAL A 170 13.68 -4.98 17.92
C VAL A 170 12.18 -5.17 17.84
N CYS A 171 11.58 -5.35 19.02
CA CYS A 171 10.14 -5.23 19.17
C CYS A 171 9.77 -3.83 19.66
N SER A 172 9.45 -2.94 18.73
CA SER A 172 8.98 -1.58 18.99
C SER A 172 7.51 -1.42 18.61
N GLY A 173 6.66 -2.39 18.98
CA GLY A 173 5.26 -2.43 18.58
C GLY A 173 4.31 -1.46 19.30
N GLY A 174 4.77 -0.80 20.37
CA GLY A 174 3.95 0.07 21.23
C GLY A 174 3.36 -0.65 22.45
N LYS A 175 2.55 0.06 23.26
CA LYS A 175 2.12 -0.39 24.61
C LYS A 175 1.32 -1.72 24.64
N ASN A 176 0.62 -2.08 23.57
CA ASN A 176 -0.24 -3.27 23.49
C ASN A 176 0.19 -4.23 22.38
N PHE A 177 1.50 -4.33 22.16
CA PHE A 177 2.09 -5.17 21.13
C PHE A 177 3.33 -5.86 21.67
N THR A 178 3.38 -7.18 21.57
CA THR A 178 4.53 -7.97 22.00
C THR A 178 4.95 -8.93 20.90
N CYS A 179 6.27 -9.07 20.77
CA CYS A 179 6.90 -10.04 19.90
C CYS A 179 7.11 -11.33 20.67
N ASN A 180 7.24 -12.42 19.93
CA ASN A 180 7.48 -13.76 20.47
C ASN A 180 8.56 -14.45 19.62
N ASN A 181 8.74 -15.76 19.75
CA ASN A 181 9.74 -16.44 18.92
C ASN A 181 9.32 -16.64 17.46
N LYS A 182 8.06 -16.44 17.09
CA LYS A 182 7.59 -16.51 15.69
C LYS A 182 7.65 -15.15 15.00
N LEU A 183 7.00 -14.16 15.61
CA LEU A 183 7.07 -12.75 15.28
C LEU A 183 8.18 -12.13 16.11
N ILE A 184 9.38 -12.05 15.55
CA ILE A 184 10.61 -11.68 16.28
C ILE A 184 10.92 -10.18 16.23
N GLY A 185 10.23 -9.44 15.37
CA GLY A 185 10.45 -8.03 15.11
C GLY A 185 9.16 -7.29 14.79
N ALA A 186 9.05 -6.06 15.28
CA ALA A 186 7.92 -5.19 15.01
C ALA A 186 8.36 -3.73 15.04
N ARG A 187 8.15 -2.99 13.95
CA ARG A 187 8.40 -1.55 13.88
C ARG A 187 7.18 -0.85 13.28
N ASP A 188 6.97 0.40 13.71
CA ASP A 188 5.91 1.26 13.21
C ASP A 188 6.51 2.54 12.62
N TYR A 189 6.04 2.91 11.43
CA TYR A 189 6.41 4.13 10.73
C TYR A 189 5.19 5.02 10.44
N THR A 190 4.01 4.67 10.96
CA THR A 190 2.76 5.44 10.75
C THR A 190 2.33 6.23 11.99
N MET A 191 3.00 6.05 13.13
CA MET A 191 2.65 6.63 14.43
C MET A 191 1.34 6.08 15.05
N GLU A 192 0.83 4.98 14.52
CA GLU A 192 -0.39 4.31 15.01
C GLU A 192 -0.10 3.07 15.88
N GLY A 193 1.18 2.67 15.97
CA GLY A 193 1.61 1.39 16.53
C GLY A 193 1.51 0.23 15.52
N THR A 194 2.27 -0.83 15.75
CA THR A 194 2.44 -1.94 14.78
C THR A 194 1.24 -2.89 14.67
N ARG A 195 0.23 -2.73 15.54
CA ARG A 195 -0.99 -3.54 15.46
C ARG A 195 -1.69 -3.29 14.14
N ASP A 196 -2.01 -4.38 13.45
CA ASP A 196 -2.81 -4.34 12.25
C ASP A 196 -4.28 -4.10 12.59
N THR A 197 -4.82 -3.00 12.10
CA THR A 197 -6.23 -2.62 12.26
C THR A 197 -6.99 -2.70 10.93
N GLN A 198 -6.32 -3.08 9.85
CA GLN A 198 -6.90 -3.21 8.52
C GLN A 198 -7.04 -4.69 8.10
N GLY A 199 -6.07 -5.53 8.50
CA GLY A 199 -6.05 -6.97 8.29
C GLY A 199 -5.15 -7.43 7.14
N HIS A 200 -4.68 -6.53 6.28
CA HIS A 200 -3.89 -6.93 5.12
C HIS A 200 -2.51 -7.46 5.47
N GLY A 201 -1.75 -6.77 6.32
CA GLY A 201 -0.43 -7.23 6.76
C GLY A 201 -0.49 -8.56 7.51
N THR A 202 -1.52 -8.75 8.34
CA THR A 202 -1.81 -10.05 8.97
C THR A 202 -2.06 -11.14 7.93
N HIS A 203 -2.80 -10.80 6.88
CA HIS A 203 -3.12 -11.72 5.82
C HIS A 203 -1.88 -12.08 4.97
N THR A 204 -1.11 -11.10 4.52
CA THR A 204 0.09 -11.32 3.69
C THR A 204 1.16 -12.07 4.48
N ALA A 205 1.41 -11.68 5.73
CA ALA A 205 2.36 -12.36 6.61
C ALA A 205 1.99 -13.83 6.88
N SER A 206 0.71 -14.12 7.13
CA SER A 206 0.25 -15.50 7.34
C SER A 206 0.30 -16.33 6.05
N THR A 207 0.14 -15.70 4.88
CA THR A 207 0.31 -16.37 3.58
C THR A 207 1.76 -16.74 3.31
N ALA A 208 2.71 -15.86 3.67
CA ALA A 208 4.14 -16.14 3.50
C ALA A 208 4.65 -17.20 4.49
N ALA A 209 4.40 -16.99 5.79
CA ALA A 209 5.00 -17.77 6.86
C ALA A 209 4.05 -18.06 8.03
N GLY A 210 2.73 -18.05 7.85
CA GLY A 210 1.81 -18.47 8.92
C GLY A 210 2.00 -19.94 9.30
N ASN A 211 1.85 -20.24 10.59
CA ASN A 211 1.80 -21.61 11.08
C ASN A 211 0.63 -22.38 10.45
N ALA A 212 0.71 -23.70 10.48
CA ALA A 212 -0.43 -24.53 10.14
C ALA A 212 -1.51 -24.41 11.23
N VAL A 213 -2.68 -23.90 10.85
CA VAL A 213 -3.87 -23.78 11.70
C VAL A 213 -4.98 -24.63 11.09
N ALA A 214 -5.39 -25.67 11.81
CA ALA A 214 -6.43 -26.59 11.36
C ALA A 214 -7.83 -25.98 11.52
N ASN A 215 -8.81 -26.50 10.76
CA ASN A 215 -10.22 -26.15 10.89
C ASN A 215 -10.56 -24.65 10.75
N THR A 216 -9.73 -23.91 10.01
CA THR A 216 -9.99 -22.50 9.69
C THR A 216 -11.02 -22.36 8.57
N SER A 217 -11.82 -21.30 8.63
CA SER A 217 -12.77 -20.93 7.58
C SER A 217 -13.20 -19.47 7.75
N PHE A 218 -13.69 -18.85 6.69
CA PHE A 218 -14.42 -17.59 6.76
C PHE A 218 -15.92 -17.91 6.87
N PHE A 219 -16.49 -17.91 8.08
CA PHE A 219 -17.89 -18.31 8.32
C PHE A 219 -18.27 -19.67 7.68
N GLY A 220 -17.38 -20.67 7.75
CA GLY A 220 -17.58 -21.99 7.11
C GLY A 220 -17.12 -22.07 5.66
N ILE A 221 -16.88 -20.94 5.00
CA ILE A 221 -16.39 -20.88 3.62
C ILE A 221 -14.88 -21.17 3.59
N GLY A 222 -14.47 -22.01 2.63
CA GLY A 222 -13.05 -22.33 2.44
C GLY A 222 -12.46 -23.18 3.57
N LYS A 223 -13.29 -23.97 4.27
CA LYS A 223 -12.89 -24.81 5.40
C LYS A 223 -11.67 -25.67 5.10
N GLY A 224 -10.64 -25.59 5.94
CA GLY A 224 -9.43 -26.38 5.80
C GLY A 224 -8.33 -26.00 6.78
N ALA A 225 -7.12 -26.45 6.49
CA ALA A 225 -5.92 -26.00 7.19
C ALA A 225 -5.32 -24.79 6.46
N ALA A 226 -5.21 -23.65 7.15
CA ALA A 226 -4.48 -22.49 6.66
C ALA A 226 -3.01 -22.63 7.05
N ARG A 227 -2.09 -22.26 6.15
CA ARG A 227 -0.65 -22.24 6.43
C ARG A 227 0.08 -21.35 5.42
N GLY A 228 1.25 -20.87 5.82
CA GLY A 228 2.16 -20.18 4.92
C GLY A 228 2.97 -21.12 4.04
N GLY A 229 3.72 -20.55 3.11
CA GLY A 229 4.68 -21.29 2.28
C GLY A 229 5.83 -21.87 3.11
N VAL A 230 6.33 -21.10 4.08
CA VAL A 230 7.39 -21.49 5.03
C VAL A 230 6.95 -21.35 6.50
N PRO A 231 6.12 -22.28 7.02
CA PRO A 231 5.56 -22.18 8.36
C PRO A 231 6.60 -22.12 9.48
N ALA A 232 7.82 -22.64 9.30
CA ALA A 232 8.86 -22.60 10.33
C ALA A 232 9.68 -21.30 10.34
N SER A 233 9.55 -20.43 9.33
CA SER A 233 10.31 -19.17 9.25
C SER A 233 9.84 -18.11 10.24
N ARG A 234 10.72 -17.17 10.54
CA ARG A 234 10.46 -16.03 11.42
C ARG A 234 9.86 -14.87 10.64
N ILE A 235 9.07 -14.05 11.31
CA ILE A 235 8.46 -12.85 10.74
C ILE A 235 8.97 -11.63 11.47
N ALA A 236 9.31 -10.58 10.72
CA ALA A 236 9.52 -9.23 11.22
C ALA A 236 8.53 -8.29 10.53
N ALA A 237 7.65 -7.66 11.30
CA ALA A 237 6.62 -6.77 10.77
C ALA A 237 7.11 -5.32 10.76
N TYR A 238 7.02 -4.66 9.61
CA TYR A 238 7.32 -3.25 9.43
C TYR A 238 6.04 -2.55 8.94
N LYS A 239 5.35 -1.87 9.85
CA LYS A 239 4.10 -1.17 9.51
C LYS A 239 4.42 0.14 8.80
N VAL A 240 4.11 0.19 7.51
CA VAL A 240 4.34 1.35 6.63
C VAL A 240 3.05 1.91 6.05
N CYS A 241 1.93 1.19 6.21
CA CYS A 241 0.62 1.59 5.73
C CYS A 241 -0.32 1.92 6.88
N ALA A 242 -0.94 3.09 6.80
CA ALA A 242 -2.06 3.52 7.63
C ALA A 242 -3.38 3.37 6.85
N LYS A 243 -4.49 3.81 7.45
CA LYS A 243 -5.81 3.77 6.79
C LYS A 243 -5.84 4.51 5.45
N ASP A 244 -5.05 5.55 5.31
CA ASP A 244 -5.06 6.44 4.16
C ASP A 244 -3.96 6.10 3.14
N GLY A 245 -3.23 5.00 3.33
CA GLY A 245 -2.22 4.47 2.41
C GLY A 245 -0.85 4.31 3.05
N CYS A 246 0.14 3.98 2.22
CA CYS A 246 1.52 3.78 2.64
C CYS A 246 2.39 4.91 2.11
N THR A 247 2.98 5.71 3.00
CA THR A 247 3.80 6.86 2.56
C THR A 247 5.18 6.42 2.09
N SER A 248 5.73 7.12 1.11
CA SER A 248 7.06 6.82 0.55
C SER A 248 8.14 6.86 1.64
N GLU A 249 8.03 7.80 2.58
CA GLU A 249 9.01 7.90 3.64
C GLU A 249 8.94 6.77 4.67
N ALA A 250 7.75 6.24 4.95
CA ALA A 250 7.59 5.08 5.82
C ALA A 250 8.20 3.83 5.18
N ILE A 251 7.99 3.64 3.87
CA ILE A 251 8.52 2.49 3.13
C ILE A 251 10.05 2.51 3.08
N LEU A 252 10.66 3.65 2.71
CA LEU A 252 12.13 3.78 2.74
C LEU A 252 12.69 3.57 4.14
N SER A 253 12.04 4.09 5.18
CA SER A 253 12.45 3.84 6.58
C SER A 253 12.45 2.36 6.93
N ALA A 254 11.42 1.64 6.49
CA ALA A 254 11.28 0.22 6.74
C ALA A 254 12.31 -0.60 5.97
N PHE A 255 12.62 -0.27 4.70
CA PHE A 255 13.73 -0.90 3.99
C PHE A 255 15.07 -0.66 4.71
N ASP A 256 15.32 0.59 5.13
CA ASP A 256 16.55 0.98 5.83
C ASP A 256 16.78 0.13 7.09
N ASP A 257 15.74 -0.03 7.91
CA ASP A 257 15.80 -0.83 9.13
C ASP A 257 15.73 -2.34 8.84
N ALA A 258 14.92 -2.83 7.90
CA ALA A 258 14.79 -4.26 7.60
C ALA A 258 16.11 -4.87 7.11
N ILE A 259 16.81 -4.17 6.23
CA ILE A 259 18.13 -4.57 5.75
C ILE A 259 19.13 -4.61 6.92
N ALA A 260 19.13 -3.58 7.77
CA ALA A 260 20.04 -3.48 8.92
C ALA A 260 19.72 -4.49 10.04
N ASP A 261 18.45 -4.83 10.21
CA ASP A 261 17.97 -5.80 11.19
C ASP A 261 18.34 -7.25 10.79
N GLY A 262 18.70 -7.47 9.52
CA GLY A 262 19.21 -8.74 9.00
C GLY A 262 18.11 -9.69 8.51
N VAL A 263 17.05 -9.17 7.87
CA VAL A 263 16.06 -10.01 7.18
C VAL A 263 16.70 -10.75 6.00
N ASP A 264 16.20 -11.94 5.66
CA ASP A 264 16.70 -12.72 4.52
C ASP A 264 15.90 -12.47 3.24
N LEU A 265 14.63 -12.08 3.39
CA LEU A 265 13.68 -11.83 2.30
C LEU A 265 12.75 -10.69 2.70
N ILE A 266 12.41 -9.82 1.75
CA ILE A 266 11.38 -8.80 1.93
C ILE A 266 10.15 -9.17 1.11
N SER A 267 8.99 -9.21 1.76
CA SER A 267 7.69 -9.35 1.14
C SER A 267 6.96 -8.02 1.24
N ILE A 268 6.60 -7.43 0.09
CA ILE A 268 5.95 -6.13 0.02
C ILE A 268 4.79 -6.15 -0.98
N SER A 269 3.56 -6.24 -0.45
CA SER A 269 2.33 -6.28 -1.25
C SER A 269 1.75 -4.89 -1.40
N ILE A 270 2.58 -4.00 -1.97
CA ILE A 270 2.34 -2.56 -2.06
C ILE A 270 2.79 -2.07 -3.46
N GLY A 271 2.06 -1.14 -4.08
CA GLY A 271 2.39 -0.58 -5.39
C GLY A 271 1.76 0.79 -5.66
N GLY A 272 2.34 1.54 -6.62
CA GLY A 272 1.90 2.88 -7.03
C GLY A 272 0.60 2.90 -7.81
N ASP A 273 -0.22 3.92 -7.58
CA ASP A 273 -1.49 4.15 -8.29
C ASP A 273 -1.30 4.83 -9.68
N GLU A 274 -0.08 5.22 -10.05
CA GLU A 274 0.24 5.94 -11.30
C GLU A 274 1.08 5.12 -12.29
N GLY A 275 1.04 3.79 -12.19
CA GLY A 275 1.85 2.90 -13.02
C GLY A 275 3.35 2.99 -12.72
N ALA A 276 4.17 2.58 -13.69
CA ALA A 276 5.62 2.55 -13.56
C ALA A 276 6.22 3.96 -13.50
N SER A 277 7.07 4.22 -12.49
CA SER A 277 7.88 5.43 -12.38
C SER A 277 9.35 5.13 -12.71
N ARG A 278 10.17 6.17 -12.92
CA ARG A 278 11.63 5.99 -13.04
C ARG A 278 12.18 5.41 -11.74
N TYR A 279 13.22 4.57 -11.84
CA TYR A 279 13.74 3.83 -10.69
C TYR A 279 14.24 4.74 -9.56
N GLU A 280 14.85 5.86 -9.93
CA GLU A 280 15.32 6.90 -9.01
C GLU A 280 14.18 7.70 -8.37
N ASP A 281 12.96 7.66 -8.90
CA ASP A 281 11.79 8.33 -8.33
C ASP A 281 10.79 7.35 -7.68
N ASP A 282 11.10 6.04 -7.73
CA ASP A 282 10.28 4.99 -7.14
C ASP A 282 10.92 4.47 -5.85
N THR A 283 10.22 4.71 -4.75
CA THR A 283 10.65 4.28 -3.41
C THR A 283 10.82 2.76 -3.30
N LEU A 284 9.99 1.97 -3.97
CA LEU A 284 10.08 0.51 -3.93
C LEU A 284 11.33 0.03 -4.67
N SER A 285 11.58 0.60 -5.86
CA SER A 285 12.81 0.39 -6.64
C SER A 285 14.06 0.75 -5.84
N ILE A 286 14.09 1.93 -5.19
CA ILE A 286 15.23 2.36 -4.37
C ILE A 286 15.47 1.41 -3.21
N GLY A 287 14.44 1.16 -2.39
CA GLY A 287 14.56 0.30 -1.21
C GLY A 287 15.00 -1.12 -1.57
N ALA A 288 14.41 -1.69 -2.63
CA ALA A 288 14.77 -3.00 -3.13
C ALA A 288 16.16 -3.07 -3.75
N PHE A 289 16.63 -2.00 -4.39
CA PHE A 289 17.99 -1.96 -4.93
C PHE A 289 19.02 -2.17 -3.82
N HIS A 290 18.87 -1.41 -2.72
CA HIS A 290 19.76 -1.51 -1.57
C HIS A 290 19.63 -2.86 -0.86
N ALA A 291 18.43 -3.41 -0.74
CA ALA A 291 18.23 -4.77 -0.25
C ALA A 291 19.01 -5.79 -1.10
N MET A 292 18.89 -5.69 -2.43
CA MET A 292 19.56 -6.59 -3.37
C MET A 292 21.10 -6.47 -3.29
N THR A 293 21.66 -5.27 -3.07
CA THR A 293 23.11 -5.11 -2.85
C THR A 293 23.61 -5.86 -1.61
N LYS A 294 22.72 -6.11 -0.64
CA LYS A 294 22.98 -6.91 0.57
C LYS A 294 22.50 -8.36 0.43
N ARG A 295 22.14 -8.79 -0.79
CA ARG A 295 21.64 -10.13 -1.13
C ARG A 295 20.30 -10.48 -0.48
N ILE A 296 19.49 -9.46 -0.20
CA ILE A 296 18.13 -9.61 0.30
C ILE A 296 17.18 -9.40 -0.89
N LEU A 297 16.49 -10.47 -1.30
CA LEU A 297 15.53 -10.40 -2.39
C LEU A 297 14.25 -9.68 -1.92
N THR A 298 13.71 -8.82 -2.78
CA THR A 298 12.39 -8.21 -2.58
C THR A 298 11.38 -8.86 -3.50
N VAL A 299 10.28 -9.35 -2.94
CA VAL A 299 9.13 -9.90 -3.65
C VAL A 299 7.99 -8.88 -3.59
N GLN A 300 7.55 -8.41 -4.76
CA GLN A 300 6.56 -7.36 -4.88
C GLN A 300 5.42 -7.76 -5.82
N SER A 301 4.19 -7.36 -5.49
CA SER A 301 3.06 -7.50 -6.40
C SER A 301 3.18 -6.57 -7.62
N ALA A 302 2.80 -7.05 -8.80
CA ALA A 302 2.82 -6.30 -10.06
C ALA A 302 1.90 -5.07 -10.08
N GLY A 303 0.83 -5.08 -9.27
CA GLY A 303 -0.24 -4.08 -9.32
C GLY A 303 -1.55 -4.69 -9.81
N ASN A 304 -2.65 -4.00 -9.56
CA ASN A 304 -4.01 -4.51 -9.79
C ASN A 304 -4.84 -3.64 -10.76
N ASP A 305 -4.16 -2.78 -11.52
CA ASP A 305 -4.79 -1.81 -12.43
C ASP A 305 -4.96 -2.36 -13.86
N GLY A 306 -4.72 -3.65 -14.05
CA GLY A 306 -5.02 -4.36 -15.30
C GLY A 306 -6.53 -4.37 -15.62
N PRO A 307 -6.92 -4.88 -16.80
CA PRO A 307 -6.16 -5.78 -17.66
C PRO A 307 -5.40 -5.10 -18.81
N ASP A 308 -5.47 -3.77 -18.93
CA ASP A 308 -4.87 -3.06 -20.05
C ASP A 308 -3.34 -3.21 -20.07
N PRO A 309 -2.71 -3.19 -21.26
CA PRO A 309 -1.25 -3.19 -21.36
C PRO A 309 -0.61 -2.04 -20.57
N ALA A 310 0.63 -2.23 -20.12
CA ALA A 310 1.43 -1.23 -19.40
C ALA A 310 0.84 -0.74 -18.05
N THR A 311 0.07 -1.59 -17.37
CA THR A 311 -0.52 -1.32 -16.04
C THR A 311 0.33 -1.84 -14.86
N VAL A 312 1.44 -2.54 -15.14
CA VAL A 312 2.35 -3.04 -14.09
C VAL A 312 3.15 -1.89 -13.50
N ALA A 313 3.11 -1.74 -12.17
CA ALA A 313 3.84 -0.72 -11.44
C ALA A 313 5.23 -1.20 -10.97
N SER A 314 5.40 -2.49 -10.70
CA SER A 314 6.67 -3.08 -10.25
C SER A 314 7.54 -3.51 -11.43
N VAL A 315 8.42 -2.61 -11.87
CA VAL A 315 9.21 -2.77 -13.12
C VAL A 315 10.73 -2.82 -12.90
N ALA A 316 11.19 -2.73 -11.65
CA ALA A 316 12.62 -2.77 -11.36
C ALA A 316 13.21 -4.18 -11.57
N PRO A 317 14.32 -4.32 -12.31
CA PRO A 317 14.86 -5.64 -12.67
C PRO A 317 15.46 -6.41 -11.50
N TRP A 318 15.71 -5.76 -10.35
CA TRP A 318 16.19 -6.38 -9.11
C TRP A 318 15.05 -6.80 -8.16
N ILE A 319 13.80 -6.66 -8.57
CA ILE A 319 12.61 -7.08 -7.81
C ILE A 319 12.03 -8.34 -8.44
N LEU A 320 11.63 -9.31 -7.61
CA LEU A 320 10.76 -10.40 -8.07
C LEU A 320 9.32 -9.88 -8.14
N THR A 321 8.92 -9.44 -9.33
CA THR A 321 7.56 -8.99 -9.62
C THR A 321 6.61 -10.17 -9.81
N VAL A 322 5.52 -10.21 -9.05
CA VAL A 322 4.56 -11.32 -9.04
C VAL A 322 3.21 -10.87 -9.60
N ALA A 323 2.60 -11.67 -10.48
CA ALA A 323 1.27 -11.43 -11.08
C ALA A 323 0.20 -12.38 -10.51
N ALA A 324 -1.08 -12.00 -10.62
CA ALA A 324 -2.20 -12.79 -10.10
C ALA A 324 -2.66 -13.84 -11.11
N SER A 325 -2.97 -15.03 -10.62
CA SER A 325 -3.70 -16.05 -11.37
C SER A 325 -4.79 -16.70 -10.51
N THR A 326 -5.73 -17.38 -11.16
CA THR A 326 -6.78 -18.12 -10.46
C THR A 326 -6.29 -19.50 -10.04
N THR A 327 -6.85 -20.02 -8.95
CA THR A 327 -6.66 -21.43 -8.56
C THR A 327 -7.79 -22.30 -9.07
N ASN A 328 -7.74 -23.60 -8.78
CA ASN A 328 -8.80 -24.56 -9.10
C ASN A 328 -10.05 -24.45 -8.19
N ARG A 329 -10.15 -23.40 -7.37
CA ARG A 329 -11.27 -23.19 -6.45
C ARG A 329 -12.02 -21.89 -6.77
N ALA A 330 -13.33 -22.01 -6.92
CA ALA A 330 -14.25 -20.88 -7.06
C ALA A 330 -15.23 -20.84 -5.89
N PHE A 331 -15.53 -19.63 -5.41
CA PHE A 331 -16.63 -19.39 -4.49
C PHE A 331 -17.86 -18.94 -5.27
N VAL A 332 -18.95 -19.67 -5.10
CA VAL A 332 -20.21 -19.44 -5.81
C VAL A 332 -21.35 -19.33 -4.82
N THR A 333 -22.31 -18.47 -5.14
CA THR A 333 -23.54 -18.26 -4.38
C THR A 333 -24.72 -18.52 -5.28
N LYS A 334 -25.59 -19.45 -4.86
CA LYS A 334 -26.82 -19.78 -5.59
C LYS A 334 -27.95 -18.89 -5.11
N VAL A 335 -28.69 -18.30 -6.05
CA VAL A 335 -29.90 -17.53 -5.79
C VAL A 335 -31.07 -18.27 -6.40
N VAL A 336 -32.01 -18.69 -5.55
CA VAL A 336 -33.23 -19.37 -5.98
C VAL A 336 -34.35 -18.34 -6.05
N LEU A 337 -34.88 -18.12 -7.25
CA LEU A 337 -36.01 -17.21 -7.48
C LEU A 337 -37.33 -17.89 -7.11
N ARG A 338 -38.38 -17.08 -6.90
CA ARG A 338 -39.71 -17.58 -6.54
C ARG A 338 -40.32 -18.52 -7.58
N ASN A 339 -39.99 -18.35 -8.86
CA ASN A 339 -40.42 -19.22 -9.96
C ASN A 339 -39.63 -20.55 -10.01
N GLY A 340 -38.72 -20.82 -9.07
CA GLY A 340 -37.90 -22.02 -8.99
C GLY A 340 -36.60 -21.97 -9.80
N SER A 341 -36.37 -20.94 -10.62
CA SER A 341 -35.10 -20.82 -11.37
C SER A 341 -33.94 -20.51 -10.43
N THR A 342 -32.78 -21.12 -10.67
CA THR A 342 -31.57 -20.90 -9.89
C THR A 342 -30.54 -20.13 -10.71
N LEU A 343 -30.07 -19.00 -10.18
CA LEU A 343 -28.94 -18.24 -10.69
C LEU A 343 -27.69 -18.61 -9.89
N VAL A 344 -26.56 -18.82 -10.56
CA VAL A 344 -25.28 -19.11 -9.91
C VAL A 344 -24.37 -17.92 -10.10
N GLY A 345 -24.15 -17.16 -9.03
CA GLY A 345 -23.25 -16.02 -9.03
C GLY A 345 -21.91 -16.33 -8.39
N LYS A 346 -20.91 -15.48 -8.64
CA LYS A 346 -19.62 -15.52 -7.95
C LYS A 346 -19.65 -14.54 -6.78
N SER A 347 -19.57 -15.05 -5.55
CA SER A 347 -19.38 -14.22 -4.36
C SER A 347 -18.91 -15.04 -3.17
N VAL A 348 -18.43 -14.34 -2.14
CA VAL A 348 -18.13 -14.91 -0.82
C VAL A 348 -19.26 -14.47 0.12
N ASN A 349 -20.34 -15.25 0.17
CA ASN A 349 -21.52 -14.92 0.98
C ASN A 349 -21.54 -15.72 2.28
N SER A 350 -21.30 -15.05 3.40
CA SER A 350 -21.44 -15.63 4.76
C SER A 350 -22.84 -15.47 5.34
N PHE A 351 -23.75 -14.76 4.66
CA PHE A 351 -25.09 -14.49 5.19
C PHE A 351 -26.01 -15.69 4.99
N ASP A 352 -26.54 -16.19 6.11
CA ASP A 352 -27.58 -17.21 6.12
C ASP A 352 -28.95 -16.53 6.18
N LEU A 353 -29.76 -16.75 5.14
CA LEU A 353 -31.13 -16.26 5.07
C LEU A 353 -32.08 -17.04 5.99
N LYS A 354 -31.64 -18.15 6.60
CA LYS A 354 -32.46 -19.01 7.48
C LYS A 354 -33.79 -19.43 6.85
N GLY A 355 -33.77 -19.66 5.53
CA GLY A 355 -34.97 -20.00 4.74
C GLY A 355 -35.93 -18.83 4.47
N LYS A 356 -35.55 -17.60 4.81
CA LYS A 356 -36.38 -16.42 4.55
C LYS A 356 -36.22 -15.92 3.13
N ASN A 357 -37.36 -15.72 2.46
CA ASN A 357 -37.41 -15.11 1.14
C ASN A 357 -37.53 -13.58 1.27
N TYR A 358 -36.87 -12.87 0.37
CA TYR A 358 -36.91 -11.41 0.28
C TYR A 358 -37.42 -10.98 -1.09
N PRO A 359 -38.23 -9.91 -1.18
CA PRO A 359 -38.63 -9.36 -2.49
C PRO A 359 -37.42 -8.84 -3.24
N LEU A 360 -37.41 -9.02 -4.56
CA LEU A 360 -36.42 -8.44 -5.47
C LEU A 360 -36.94 -7.09 -6.00
N MET A 361 -36.07 -6.09 -6.06
CA MET A 361 -36.38 -4.78 -6.63
C MET A 361 -35.31 -4.38 -7.63
N TYR A 362 -35.71 -3.85 -8.79
CA TYR A 362 -34.78 -3.34 -9.78
C TYR A 362 -34.33 -1.90 -9.43
N GLY A 363 -33.05 -1.60 -9.58
CA GLY A 363 -32.40 -0.36 -9.11
C GLY A 363 -33.03 0.92 -9.64
N ASP A 364 -33.47 0.93 -10.90
CA ASP A 364 -34.11 2.10 -11.52
C ASP A 364 -35.53 2.39 -10.99
N SER A 365 -36.06 1.52 -10.13
CA SER A 365 -37.39 1.64 -9.52
C SER A 365 -37.35 2.14 -8.06
N VAL A 366 -36.19 2.59 -7.57
CA VAL A 366 -36.00 2.95 -6.15
C VAL A 366 -36.42 4.39 -5.87
N GLY A 367 -37.63 4.56 -5.31
CA GLY A 367 -37.92 5.66 -4.38
C GLY A 367 -37.47 5.29 -2.94
N GLU A 368 -37.61 6.20 -1.96
CA GLU A 368 -37.12 6.08 -0.55
C GLU A 368 -37.50 4.79 0.23
N LYS A 369 -38.29 3.86 -0.33
CA LYS A 369 -38.79 2.64 0.32
C LYS A 369 -38.09 1.35 -0.15
N SER A 370 -36.81 1.19 0.16
CA SER A 370 -36.08 -0.07 -0.14
C SER A 370 -35.76 -0.92 1.10
N LYS A 371 -36.31 -0.61 2.28
CA LYS A 371 -36.02 -1.35 3.53
C LYS A 371 -36.67 -2.76 3.48
N GLY A 372 -35.83 -3.81 3.54
CA GLY A 372 -36.30 -5.21 3.57
C GLY A 372 -36.35 -5.93 2.22
N ASN A 373 -35.78 -5.35 1.16
CA ASN A 373 -35.73 -5.95 -0.18
C ASN A 373 -34.28 -6.21 -0.61
N ILE A 374 -34.07 -7.16 -1.53
CA ILE A 374 -32.80 -7.37 -2.23
C ILE A 374 -32.84 -6.50 -3.49
N LEU A 375 -31.86 -5.60 -3.63
CA LEU A 375 -31.74 -4.72 -4.79
C LEU A 375 -31.03 -5.45 -5.93
N VAL A 376 -31.52 -5.32 -7.15
CA VAL A 376 -30.94 -5.86 -8.38
C VAL A 376 -30.60 -4.68 -9.28
N SER A 377 -29.34 -4.52 -9.65
CA SER A 377 -28.87 -3.37 -10.42
C SER A 377 -27.91 -3.81 -11.52
N GLY A 378 -27.95 -3.16 -12.68
CA GLY A 378 -26.89 -3.28 -13.70
C GLY A 378 -25.59 -2.58 -13.30
N TYR A 379 -25.65 -1.74 -12.27
CA TYR A 379 -24.52 -0.98 -11.73
C TYR A 379 -24.25 -1.36 -10.28
N SER A 380 -22.97 -1.46 -9.90
CA SER A 380 -22.55 -1.59 -8.50
C SER A 380 -22.98 -0.36 -7.69
N VAL A 381 -23.98 -0.51 -6.83
CA VAL A 381 -24.42 0.55 -5.91
C VAL A 381 -24.00 0.17 -4.49
N GLY A 382 -23.29 1.08 -3.80
CA GLY A 382 -23.08 0.99 -2.35
C GLY A 382 -24.44 1.08 -1.64
N SER A 383 -24.72 0.14 -0.74
CA SER A 383 -25.93 0.22 0.08
C SER A 383 -25.80 -0.60 1.36
N GLU A 384 -26.50 -0.19 2.42
CA GLU A 384 -26.70 -0.99 3.63
C GLU A 384 -27.59 -2.24 3.42
N LYS A 385 -27.85 -2.65 2.17
CA LYS A 385 -28.77 -3.72 1.78
C LYS A 385 -28.04 -4.78 0.96
N ALA A 386 -28.63 -5.97 0.92
CA ALA A 386 -28.21 -7.02 -0.01
C ALA A 386 -28.42 -6.55 -1.46
N THR A 387 -27.35 -6.53 -2.26
CA THR A 387 -27.37 -6.11 -3.66
C THR A 387 -26.92 -7.26 -4.58
N MET A 388 -27.63 -7.44 -5.69
CA MET A 388 -27.28 -8.35 -6.78
C MET A 388 -26.95 -7.50 -8.01
N GLU A 389 -25.79 -7.71 -8.61
CA GLU A 389 -25.36 -7.06 -9.84
C GLU A 389 -25.44 -8.06 -11.00
N LEU A 390 -26.12 -7.67 -12.09
CA LEU A 390 -26.20 -8.42 -13.34
C LEU A 390 -25.37 -7.65 -14.37
N SER A 391 -24.27 -8.24 -14.89
CA SER A 391 -23.48 -7.57 -15.92
C SER A 391 -24.12 -7.75 -17.30
N ASP A 392 -24.46 -6.65 -17.95
CA ASP A 392 -24.86 -6.59 -19.37
C ASP A 392 -23.61 -6.81 -20.23
N GLU A 393 -23.25 -8.07 -20.47
CA GLU A 393 -22.64 -8.53 -21.73
C GLU A 393 -22.41 -10.04 -21.63
N ASP A 394 -23.29 -10.75 -22.32
CA ASP A 394 -23.27 -12.19 -22.56
C ASP A 394 -23.57 -13.12 -21.36
N THR A 395 -24.33 -14.15 -21.68
CA THR A 395 -24.94 -15.10 -20.75
C THR A 395 -23.92 -15.83 -19.86
N SER A 396 -23.78 -15.48 -18.57
CA SER A 396 -23.45 -16.40 -17.44
C SER A 396 -22.95 -15.77 -16.13
N ASP A 397 -22.59 -14.48 -16.05
CA ASP A 397 -21.93 -13.93 -14.84
C ASP A 397 -22.89 -13.07 -13.98
N VAL A 398 -23.37 -13.64 -12.87
CA VAL A 398 -24.13 -12.90 -11.83
C VAL A 398 -23.18 -12.58 -10.66
N ARG A 399 -23.17 -11.35 -10.17
CA ARG A 399 -22.38 -10.95 -8.98
C ARG A 399 -23.31 -10.61 -7.82
N LEU A 400 -22.95 -11.04 -6.62
CA LEU A 400 -23.82 -10.90 -5.44
C LEU A 400 -23.04 -10.30 -4.27
N TRP A 401 -23.61 -9.27 -3.67
CA TRP A 401 -23.04 -8.56 -2.52
C TRP A 401 -24.04 -8.55 -1.37
N PHE A 402 -23.56 -8.82 -0.17
CA PHE A 402 -24.36 -8.77 1.05
C PHE A 402 -23.51 -8.05 2.11
N GLY A 403 -23.99 -6.96 2.73
CA GLY A 403 -23.26 -6.32 3.84
C GLY A 403 -23.66 -4.87 4.18
N LYS A 404 -23.16 -4.39 5.33
CA LYS A 404 -23.28 -3.00 5.83
C LYS A 404 -22.02 -2.23 5.43
N GLU A 405 -22.18 -0.98 4.99
CA GLU A 405 -21.12 -0.19 4.33
C GLU A 405 -19.91 0.13 5.24
N ASP A 406 -20.11 0.16 6.56
CA ASP A 406 -19.04 0.41 7.54
C ASP A 406 -17.97 -0.69 7.62
N GLU A 407 -18.23 -1.89 7.05
CA GLU A 407 -17.22 -2.97 6.92
C GLU A 407 -16.66 -3.10 5.49
N LEU A 408 -17.17 -2.32 4.53
CA LEU A 408 -16.93 -2.52 3.09
C LEU A 408 -16.14 -1.38 2.41
N TYR A 409 -15.92 -0.24 3.06
CA TYR A 409 -15.21 0.91 2.48
C TYR A 409 -13.69 0.72 2.27
N GLY A 410 -13.18 -0.52 2.35
CA GLY A 410 -11.77 -0.84 2.10
C GLY A 410 -11.49 -1.61 0.80
N ARG A 411 -12.50 -2.01 0.01
CA ARG A 411 -12.27 -2.87 -1.17
C ARG A 411 -12.51 -2.14 -2.48
N SER A 412 -11.46 -1.51 -2.97
CA SER A 412 -11.28 -1.30 -4.40
C SER A 412 -11.40 -2.65 -5.13
N ARG A 413 -12.17 -2.68 -6.22
CA ARG A 413 -12.30 -3.81 -7.15
C ARG A 413 -10.91 -4.22 -7.66
N ARG A 414 -10.22 -5.15 -7.01
CA ARG A 414 -8.85 -5.49 -7.42
C ARG A 414 -8.59 -6.99 -7.29
N ARG A 415 -8.24 -7.62 -8.43
CA ARG A 415 -7.85 -9.04 -8.50
C ARG A 415 -6.57 -9.22 -7.72
N VAL A 416 -6.72 -9.84 -6.58
CA VAL A 416 -5.67 -10.26 -5.67
C VAL A 416 -4.55 -11.05 -6.37
N VAL A 417 -3.30 -10.66 -6.11
CA VAL A 417 -2.07 -11.35 -6.50
C VAL A 417 -1.43 -11.98 -5.27
N THR A 418 -0.99 -13.24 -5.37
CA THR A 418 -0.12 -13.92 -4.38
C THR A 418 1.25 -14.17 -4.94
#